data_AF-A0A1H4GGT8-F1
#
_entry.id   AF-A0A1H4GGT8-F1
#
_cell.length_a   1.000
_cell.length_b   1.000
_cell.length_c   1.000
_cell.angle_alpha   90.00
_cell.angle_beta   90.00
_cell.angle_gamma   90.00
#
_symmetry.space_group_name_H-M   'P 1'
#
loop_
_entity.id
_entity.type
_entity.pdbx_description
1 polymer ?
#
loop_
_entity_poly.entity_id
_entity_poly.type
_entity_poly.pdbx_seq_one_letter_code
_entity_poly.pdbx_strand_id
1 'polypeptide(L)'
;MNAAVTQIDAIDPKLFRQLLGCFPTGVAIVTTNDADGRPVGLTCNSFSSVSLEPPLVLFSLRKASSLLPTFTQAGSFAINILSQSQDVLSGRFASSKIADKFEGVAWRRGPLGTPLIDDCLASFECSVHARHEAGDHEIFIGEVRHMAPGAPDHALVFYKGAYMMLAESLRKLVLEGQLGTDDIDEAYRALYGTLLRLACARASDSEVDAIEEAVDQIEQNQGEKALPQRIEAMASFFSSIALAGHNEALQLMARTMTAVLRERMALVIPAHPRPDVFPLRRKVVERLRARDADGAAGALDEFITALRAGATVES
;
A
#
# COMPACT_ATOMS: atom_id res chain seq x y z
N MET A 1 -21.27 30.29 26.00
CA MET A 1 -20.95 28.85 26.17
C MET A 1 -19.52 28.66 25.74
N ASN A 2 -18.58 28.68 26.70
CA ASN A 2 -17.18 28.33 26.44
C ASN A 2 -17.13 26.81 26.33
N ALA A 3 -16.88 26.29 25.11
CA ALA A 3 -16.45 24.91 24.97
C ALA A 3 -15.15 24.77 25.76
N ALA A 4 -15.18 23.97 26.80
CA ALA A 4 -14.00 23.58 27.54
C ALA A 4 -13.03 22.96 26.52
N VAL A 5 -11.90 23.64 26.31
CA VAL A 5 -10.77 23.06 25.61
C VAL A 5 -10.34 21.87 26.45
N THR A 6 -10.71 20.68 26.02
CA THR A 6 -10.28 19.43 26.65
C THR A 6 -8.76 19.47 26.72
N GLN A 7 -8.24 19.40 27.93
CA GLN A 7 -6.81 19.30 28.19
C GLN A 7 -6.30 18.07 27.43
N ILE A 8 -5.48 18.29 26.41
CA ILE A 8 -4.96 17.22 25.57
C ILE A 8 -3.97 16.46 26.44
N ASP A 9 -4.31 15.22 26.81
CA ASP A 9 -3.36 14.25 27.35
C ASP A 9 -2.11 14.23 26.47
N ALA A 10 -0.92 14.06 27.06
CA ALA A 10 0.33 14.04 26.31
C ALA A 10 0.22 13.09 25.10
N ILE A 11 0.43 13.63 23.90
CA ILE A 11 0.29 12.87 22.64
C ILE A 11 1.27 11.70 22.65
N ASP A 12 0.75 10.46 22.58
CA ASP A 12 1.58 9.27 22.42
C ASP A 12 2.31 9.32 21.06
N PRO A 13 3.66 9.38 21.04
CA PRO A 13 4.42 9.45 19.80
C PRO A 13 4.22 8.24 18.88
N LYS A 14 3.91 7.05 19.43
CA LYS A 14 3.65 5.86 18.62
C LYS A 14 2.32 5.97 17.88
N LEU A 15 1.25 6.31 18.62
CA LEU A 15 -0.07 6.55 18.05
C LEU A 15 -0.03 7.71 17.04
N PHE A 16 0.65 8.81 17.35
CA PHE A 16 0.81 9.93 16.43
C PHE A 16 1.48 9.50 15.11
N ARG A 17 2.60 8.77 15.18
CA ARG A 17 3.27 8.23 13.98
C ARG A 17 2.36 7.29 13.19
N GLN A 18 1.61 6.43 13.88
CA GLN A 18 0.67 5.50 13.24
C GLN A 18 -0.44 6.26 12.49
N LEU A 19 -1.02 7.30 13.11
CA LEU A 19 -2.09 8.10 12.52
C LEU A 19 -1.60 8.95 11.34
N LEU A 20 -0.36 9.48 11.39
CA LEU A 20 0.26 10.14 10.23
C LEU A 20 0.40 9.19 9.04
N GLY A 21 0.63 7.90 9.30
CA GLY A 21 0.71 6.86 8.27
C GLY A 21 -0.60 6.60 7.52
N CYS A 22 -1.73 7.19 7.94
CA CYS A 22 -3.00 7.12 7.20
C CYS A 22 -3.01 8.01 5.95
N PHE A 23 -2.08 8.96 5.82
CA PHE A 23 -1.91 9.76 4.61
C PHE A 23 -0.90 9.07 3.68
N PRO A 24 -1.34 8.44 2.56
CA PRO A 24 -0.42 7.79 1.64
C PRO A 24 0.47 8.84 0.97
N THR A 25 1.73 8.46 0.75
CA THR A 25 2.74 9.33 0.15
C THR A 25 3.50 8.57 -0.93
N GLY A 26 3.92 9.28 -1.98
CA GLY A 26 5.00 8.79 -2.82
C GLY A 26 6.31 8.76 -2.03
N VAL A 27 7.30 8.07 -2.57
CA VAL A 27 8.64 7.99 -1.97
C VAL A 27 9.63 8.72 -2.86
N ALA A 28 10.50 9.51 -2.25
CA ALA A 28 11.59 10.18 -2.94
C ALA A 28 12.94 9.92 -2.27
N ILE A 29 14.02 10.00 -3.05
CA ILE A 29 15.37 10.13 -2.52
C ILE A 29 15.84 11.56 -2.74
N VAL A 30 16.17 12.23 -1.65
CA VAL A 30 16.81 13.55 -1.70
C VAL A 30 18.32 13.36 -1.77
N THR A 31 18.96 14.00 -2.74
CA THR A 31 20.40 13.88 -2.98
C THR A 31 21.08 15.24 -3.00
N THR A 32 22.35 15.26 -2.61
CA THR A 32 23.25 16.39 -2.77
C THR A 32 24.70 15.89 -2.82
N ASN A 33 25.68 16.78 -2.83
CA ASN A 33 27.08 16.44 -2.72
C ASN A 33 27.64 16.82 -1.35
N ASP A 34 28.55 16.02 -0.82
CA ASP A 34 29.34 16.40 0.35
C ASP A 34 30.43 17.44 0.00
N ALA A 35 31.19 17.85 1.01
CA ALA A 35 32.26 18.85 0.84
C ALA A 35 33.37 18.38 -0.12
N ASP A 36 33.55 17.07 -0.31
CA ASP A 36 34.51 16.47 -1.24
C ASP A 36 33.92 16.28 -2.65
N GLY A 37 32.65 16.68 -2.86
CA GLY A 37 31.93 16.51 -4.11
C GLY A 37 31.34 15.10 -4.31
N ARG A 38 31.40 14.21 -3.31
CA ARG A 38 30.85 12.85 -3.38
C ARG A 38 29.32 12.87 -3.23
N PRO A 39 28.58 12.01 -3.95
CA PRO A 39 27.13 11.98 -3.84
C PRO A 39 26.68 11.44 -2.49
N VAL A 40 25.71 12.11 -1.87
CA VAL A 40 25.04 11.65 -0.65
C VAL A 40 23.53 11.80 -0.80
N GLY A 41 22.77 11.00 -0.07
CA GLY A 41 21.32 11.08 -0.13
C GLY A 41 20.59 10.29 0.95
N LEU A 42 19.30 10.56 1.07
CA LEU A 42 18.40 9.87 1.98
C LEU A 42 17.01 9.68 1.37
N THR A 43 16.36 8.61 1.78
CA THR A 43 14.94 8.40 1.50
C THR A 43 14.10 9.35 2.34
N CYS A 44 13.11 9.98 1.73
CA CYS A 44 12.10 10.77 2.40
C CYS A 44 10.71 10.51 1.80
N ASN A 45 9.69 10.61 2.63
CA ASN A 45 8.29 10.64 2.21
C ASN A 45 7.56 11.89 2.74
N SER A 46 8.33 12.89 3.24
CA SER A 46 7.86 14.20 3.68
C SER A 46 7.86 15.25 2.56
N PHE A 47 8.16 14.83 1.32
CA PHE A 47 8.18 15.70 0.16
C PHE A 47 6.78 16.26 -0.14
N SER A 48 6.70 17.54 -0.48
CA SER A 48 5.46 18.18 -0.96
C SER A 48 5.78 19.37 -1.87
N SER A 49 4.86 19.66 -2.81
CA SER A 49 4.83 20.95 -3.51
C SER A 49 4.38 22.07 -2.58
N VAL A 50 4.89 23.29 -2.79
CA VAL A 50 4.59 24.47 -1.98
C VAL A 50 4.01 25.60 -2.80
N SER A 51 4.64 25.94 -3.93
CA SER A 51 4.22 27.05 -4.79
C SER A 51 4.49 26.74 -6.25
N LEU A 52 3.68 27.30 -7.15
CA LEU A 52 3.90 27.25 -8.60
C LEU A 52 4.71 28.46 -9.10
N GLU A 53 4.55 29.63 -8.47
CA GLU A 53 5.29 30.85 -8.84
C GLU A 53 5.73 31.62 -7.57
N PRO A 54 7.03 31.64 -7.23
CA PRO A 54 8.10 30.81 -7.84
C PRO A 54 7.85 29.31 -7.58
N PRO A 55 8.45 28.40 -8.39
CA PRO A 55 8.23 26.96 -8.25
C PRO A 55 8.97 26.43 -7.01
N LEU A 56 8.23 26.20 -5.93
CA LEU A 56 8.78 25.79 -4.64
C LEU A 56 8.31 24.38 -4.26
N VAL A 57 9.24 23.60 -3.72
CA VAL A 57 9.00 22.29 -3.09
C VAL A 57 9.65 22.25 -1.72
N LEU A 58 9.22 21.31 -0.86
CA LEU A 58 9.83 21.10 0.44
C LEU A 58 10.08 19.62 0.74
N PHE A 59 10.97 19.39 1.72
CA PHE A 59 11.09 18.14 2.46
C PHE A 59 11.56 18.43 3.89
N SER A 60 11.34 17.48 4.80
CA SER A 60 11.77 17.60 6.21
C SER A 60 12.88 16.60 6.51
N LEU A 61 14.01 17.10 7.03
CA LEU A 61 15.17 16.30 7.43
C LEU A 61 15.28 16.25 8.95
N ARG A 62 15.39 15.05 9.51
CA ARG A 62 15.53 14.87 10.96
C ARG A 62 16.83 15.49 11.46
N LYS A 63 16.78 16.25 12.56
CA LYS A 63 17.96 16.89 13.16
C LYS A 63 19.03 15.88 13.61
N ALA A 64 18.62 14.66 13.96
CA ALA A 64 19.51 13.57 14.33
C ALA A 64 20.18 12.85 13.13
N SER A 65 19.89 13.26 11.89
CA SER A 65 20.51 12.66 10.70
C SER A 65 21.99 13.08 10.59
N SER A 66 22.87 12.12 10.30
CA SER A 66 24.28 12.41 10.02
C SER A 66 24.48 13.26 8.75
N LEU A 67 23.48 13.32 7.87
CA LEU A 67 23.52 14.12 6.64
C LEU A 67 23.04 15.56 6.84
N LEU A 68 22.49 15.92 8.02
CA LEU A 68 22.01 17.29 8.26
C LEU A 68 23.10 18.35 8.03
N PRO A 69 24.35 18.19 8.52
CA PRO A 69 25.42 19.16 8.27
C PRO A 69 25.73 19.30 6.78
N THR A 70 25.71 18.20 6.03
CA THR A 70 25.95 18.21 4.58
C THR A 70 24.86 18.98 3.84
N PHE A 71 23.58 18.70 4.12
CA PHE A 71 22.47 19.43 3.50
C PHE A 71 22.42 20.90 3.92
N THR A 72 22.83 21.22 5.14
CA THR A 72 22.92 22.60 5.64
C THR A 72 23.96 23.42 4.89
N GLN A 73 25.07 22.79 4.50
CA GLN A 73 26.16 23.44 3.77
C GLN A 73 25.94 23.42 2.25
N ALA A 74 25.13 22.50 1.75
CA ALA A 74 24.81 22.39 0.34
C ALA A 74 23.97 23.58 -0.15
N GLY A 75 24.38 24.20 -1.26
CA GLY A 75 23.60 25.25 -1.93
C GLY A 75 22.48 24.70 -2.82
N SER A 76 22.53 23.41 -3.15
CA SER A 76 21.57 22.73 -4.03
C SER A 76 21.31 21.29 -3.59
N PHE A 77 20.15 20.77 -3.95
CA PHE A 77 19.78 19.37 -3.77
C PHE A 77 18.88 18.93 -4.92
N ALA A 78 18.76 17.62 -5.12
CA ALA A 78 17.77 17.06 -6.03
C ALA A 78 16.75 16.20 -5.30
N ILE A 79 15.51 16.20 -5.80
CA ILE A 79 14.44 15.29 -5.42
C ILE A 79 14.30 14.27 -6.54
N ASN A 80 14.46 12.99 -6.22
CA ASN A 80 14.27 11.88 -7.17
C ASN A 80 13.03 11.10 -6.75
N ILE A 81 11.93 11.22 -7.48
CA ILE A 81 10.67 10.53 -7.18
C ILE A 81 10.79 9.08 -7.65
N LEU A 82 10.69 8.13 -6.74
CA LEU A 82 10.94 6.72 -7.03
C LEU A 82 9.79 6.07 -7.78
N SER A 83 10.16 5.24 -8.76
CA SER A 83 9.25 4.31 -9.40
C SER A 83 9.01 3.09 -8.50
N GLN A 84 7.94 2.35 -8.80
CA GLN A 84 7.51 1.17 -8.07
C GLN A 84 8.62 0.12 -7.98
N SER A 85 9.43 -0.01 -9.04
CA SER A 85 10.55 -0.96 -9.14
C SER A 85 11.77 -0.60 -8.28
N GLN A 86 11.76 0.53 -7.57
CA GLN A 86 12.90 1.07 -6.81
C GLN A 86 12.75 0.95 -5.28
N ASP A 87 11.96 -0.01 -4.79
CA ASP A 87 11.78 -0.29 -3.35
C ASP A 87 13.10 -0.60 -2.63
N VAL A 88 13.98 -1.37 -3.30
CA VAL A 88 15.32 -1.71 -2.78
C VAL A 88 16.16 -0.45 -2.58
N LEU A 89 16.09 0.52 -3.51
CA LEU A 89 16.77 1.80 -3.37
C LEU A 89 16.18 2.60 -2.20
N SER A 90 14.86 2.61 -2.03
CA SER A 90 14.21 3.26 -0.90
C SER A 90 14.73 2.72 0.45
N GLY A 91 14.80 1.40 0.61
CA GLY A 91 15.33 0.77 1.82
C GLY A 91 16.82 1.06 2.02
N ARG A 92 17.61 1.01 0.94
CA ARG A 92 19.04 1.33 0.96
C ARG A 92 19.31 2.75 1.46
N PHE A 93 18.61 3.74 0.91
CA PHE A 93 18.81 5.13 1.24
C PHE A 93 18.19 5.54 2.58
N ALA A 94 17.27 4.75 3.13
CA ALA A 94 16.75 4.90 4.50
C ALA A 94 17.69 4.30 5.57
N SER A 95 18.55 3.34 5.20
CA SER A 95 19.41 2.62 6.14
C SER A 95 20.57 3.49 6.66
N SER A 96 20.79 3.46 7.97
CA SER A 96 22.00 4.03 8.61
C SER A 96 23.19 3.07 8.63
N LYS A 97 22.98 1.80 8.26
CA LYS A 97 24.02 0.75 8.30
C LYS A 97 24.87 0.68 7.03
N ILE A 98 24.41 1.30 5.95
CA ILE A 98 25.09 1.29 4.65
C ILE A 98 25.93 2.56 4.56
N ALA A 99 27.25 2.39 4.50
CA ALA A 99 28.20 3.50 4.43
C ALA A 99 28.16 4.20 3.06
N ASP A 100 28.33 3.44 1.98
CA ASP A 100 28.20 3.95 0.61
C ASP A 100 26.84 3.56 0.02
N LYS A 101 25.92 4.53 0.01
CA LYS A 101 24.57 4.36 -0.53
C LYS A 101 24.52 4.39 -2.07
N PHE A 102 25.54 4.92 -2.73
CA PHE A 102 25.60 5.04 -4.19
C PHE A 102 26.38 3.91 -4.86
N GLU A 103 27.12 3.10 -4.11
CA GLU A 103 27.84 1.94 -4.66
C GLU A 103 26.91 1.00 -5.46
N GLY A 104 27.15 0.88 -6.77
CA GLY A 104 26.33 0.06 -7.67
C GLY A 104 24.96 0.64 -8.00
N VAL A 105 24.67 1.90 -7.64
CA VAL A 105 23.46 2.61 -8.05
C VAL A 105 23.77 3.39 -9.33
N ALA A 106 22.92 3.25 -10.35
CA ALA A 106 23.02 4.06 -11.57
C ALA A 106 22.54 5.49 -11.27
N TRP A 107 23.40 6.46 -11.54
CA TRP A 107 23.10 7.88 -11.36
C TRP A 107 23.95 8.72 -12.31
N ARG A 108 23.48 9.94 -12.56
CA ARG A 108 24.15 10.93 -13.38
C ARG A 108 24.18 12.29 -12.71
N ARG A 109 25.12 13.14 -13.12
CA ARG A 109 25.20 14.52 -12.64
C ARG A 109 24.19 15.40 -13.38
N GLY A 110 23.32 16.10 -12.65
CA GLY A 110 22.37 17.07 -13.20
C GLY A 110 23.02 18.43 -13.54
N PRO A 111 22.32 19.38 -14.18
CA PRO A 111 22.84 20.69 -14.52
C PRO A 111 23.27 21.54 -13.31
N LEU A 112 22.69 21.35 -12.11
CA LEU A 112 23.19 21.98 -10.87
C LEU A 112 24.35 21.21 -10.22
N GLY A 113 24.83 20.15 -10.87
CA GLY A 113 25.87 19.30 -10.34
C GLY A 113 25.38 18.25 -9.33
N THR A 114 24.08 18.25 -8.99
CA THR A 114 23.47 17.35 -8.02
C THR A 114 23.34 15.92 -8.57
N PRO A 115 23.36 14.88 -7.71
CA PRO A 115 23.20 13.49 -8.18
C PRO A 115 21.75 13.20 -8.55
N LEU A 116 21.49 12.81 -9.79
CA LEU A 116 20.18 12.33 -10.25
C LEU A 116 20.21 10.82 -10.39
N ILE A 117 19.29 10.12 -9.74
CA ILE A 117 19.19 8.66 -9.80
C ILE A 117 18.43 8.29 -11.08
N ASP A 118 18.94 7.29 -11.80
CA ASP A 118 18.32 6.82 -13.04
C ASP A 118 17.01 6.05 -12.75
N ASP A 119 16.15 5.91 -13.76
CA ASP A 119 14.86 5.18 -13.70
C ASP A 119 13.82 5.67 -12.68
N CYS A 120 14.05 6.81 -12.04
CA CYS A 120 13.05 7.52 -11.25
C CYS A 120 11.91 8.04 -12.16
N LEU A 121 10.73 8.29 -11.59
CA LEU A 121 9.57 8.83 -12.33
C LEU A 121 9.73 10.30 -12.72
N ALA A 122 10.40 11.05 -11.86
CA ALA A 122 10.68 12.46 -12.07
C ALA A 122 11.86 12.88 -11.20
N SER A 123 12.58 13.90 -11.65
CA SER A 123 13.64 14.54 -10.89
C SER A 123 13.47 16.05 -10.88
N PHE A 124 13.74 16.68 -9.72
CA PHE A 124 13.73 18.13 -9.55
C PHE A 124 15.04 18.58 -8.92
N GLU A 125 15.76 19.48 -9.58
CA GLU A 125 16.97 20.09 -9.05
C GLU A 125 16.63 21.46 -8.49
N CYS A 126 16.99 21.65 -7.23
CA CYS A 126 16.58 22.79 -6.45
C CYS A 126 17.81 23.56 -5.95
N SER A 127 17.75 24.89 -6.01
CA SER A 127 18.57 25.74 -5.14
C SER A 127 17.88 25.87 -3.80
N VAL A 128 18.63 25.84 -2.69
CA VAL A 128 18.05 26.06 -1.36
C VAL A 128 17.47 27.47 -1.29
N HIS A 129 16.16 27.55 -1.08
CA HIS A 129 15.42 28.81 -0.98
C HIS A 129 15.31 29.28 0.47
N ALA A 130 14.92 28.37 1.37
CA ALA A 130 14.82 28.65 2.80
C ALA A 130 14.98 27.39 3.64
N ARG A 131 15.30 27.58 4.93
CA ARG A 131 15.37 26.52 5.93
C ARG A 131 14.69 26.97 7.21
N HIS A 132 13.92 26.08 7.82
CA HIS A 132 13.17 26.39 9.04
C HIS A 132 13.28 25.26 10.06
N GLU A 133 13.56 25.61 11.31
CA GLU A 133 13.44 24.64 12.39
C GLU A 133 11.98 24.28 12.65
N ALA A 134 11.70 22.98 12.75
CA ALA A 134 10.37 22.44 13.00
C ALA A 134 10.45 21.23 13.95
N GLY A 135 10.61 21.52 15.25
CA GLY A 135 10.73 20.47 16.27
C GLY A 135 12.01 19.66 16.12
N ASP A 136 11.86 18.34 15.95
CA ASP A 136 12.97 17.39 15.75
C ASP A 136 13.43 17.28 14.27
N HIS A 137 12.86 18.11 13.38
CA HIS A 137 13.23 18.22 11.98
C HIS A 137 13.65 19.66 11.62
N GLU A 138 14.34 19.78 10.50
CA GLU A 138 14.55 21.02 9.76
C GLU A 138 13.83 20.88 8.40
N ILE A 139 13.00 21.85 8.06
CA ILE A 139 12.30 21.92 6.79
C ILE A 139 13.21 22.63 5.79
N PHE A 140 13.48 21.98 4.68
CA PHE A 140 14.19 22.56 3.55
C PHE A 140 13.17 22.93 2.48
N ILE A 141 13.18 24.19 2.05
CA ILE A 141 12.40 24.68 0.92
C ILE A 141 13.37 24.91 -0.24
N GLY A 142 13.09 24.31 -1.39
CA GLY A 142 13.88 24.41 -2.60
C GLY A 142 13.11 25.13 -3.70
N GLU A 143 13.78 26.03 -4.40
CA GLU A 143 13.28 26.60 -5.66
C GLU A 143 13.76 25.74 -6.81
N VAL A 144 12.82 25.17 -7.58
CA VAL A 144 13.10 24.27 -8.70
C VAL A 144 13.75 25.08 -9.83
N ARG A 145 14.98 24.69 -10.20
CA ARG A 145 15.74 25.29 -11.31
C ARG A 145 15.70 24.43 -12.56
N HIS A 146 15.73 23.11 -12.39
CA HIS A 146 15.61 22.15 -13.48
C HIS A 146 14.68 21.01 -13.05
N MET A 147 13.94 20.46 -14.00
CA MET A 147 13.12 19.29 -13.79
C MET A 147 13.12 18.42 -15.05
N ALA A 148 12.98 17.11 -14.86
CA ALA A 148 12.87 16.17 -15.96
C ALA A 148 11.84 15.08 -15.62
N PRO A 149 11.00 14.67 -16.60
CA PRO A 149 10.28 13.42 -16.48
C PRO A 149 11.27 12.25 -16.56
N GLY A 150 10.89 11.11 -15.98
CA GLY A 150 11.68 9.90 -16.03
C GLY A 150 10.88 8.71 -16.56
N ALA A 151 11.08 7.53 -15.96
CA ALA A 151 10.52 6.27 -16.45
C ALA A 151 8.97 6.30 -16.48
N PRO A 152 8.32 5.73 -17.51
CA PRO A 152 6.87 5.58 -17.56
C PRO A 152 6.40 4.40 -16.70
N ASP A 153 6.67 4.45 -15.40
CA ASP A 153 6.34 3.41 -14.42
C ASP A 153 5.33 3.96 -13.38
N HIS A 154 4.86 3.11 -12.48
CA HIS A 154 4.01 3.51 -11.35
C HIS A 154 4.85 4.07 -10.20
N ALA A 155 4.21 4.84 -9.31
CA ALA A 155 4.89 5.43 -8.15
C ALA A 155 5.07 4.42 -7.03
N LEU A 156 6.24 4.41 -6.38
CA LEU A 156 6.40 3.71 -5.11
C LEU A 156 5.60 4.45 -4.04
N VAL A 157 4.62 3.76 -3.44
CA VAL A 157 3.72 4.31 -2.41
C VAL A 157 4.06 3.76 -1.03
N PHE A 158 4.16 4.66 -0.05
CA PHE A 158 4.31 4.33 1.37
C PHE A 158 3.03 4.67 2.14
N TYR A 159 2.48 3.67 2.84
CA TYR A 159 1.22 3.76 3.56
C TYR A 159 1.25 2.90 4.84
N LYS A 160 0.78 3.44 5.96
CA LYS A 160 0.73 2.75 7.28
C LYS A 160 2.02 2.02 7.68
N GLY A 161 3.18 2.62 7.37
CA GLY A 161 4.48 2.05 7.75
C GLY A 161 4.99 0.93 6.86
N ALA A 162 4.34 0.66 5.73
CA ALA A 162 4.77 -0.32 4.75
C ALA A 162 4.76 0.29 3.34
N TYR A 163 5.66 -0.19 2.47
CA TYR A 163 5.48 -0.01 1.04
C TYR A 163 4.25 -0.81 0.59
N MET A 164 3.47 -0.28 -0.36
CA MET A 164 2.41 -1.06 -1.02
C MET A 164 3.01 -2.11 -1.98
N MET A 165 3.90 -2.97 -1.49
CA MET A 165 4.65 -3.95 -2.28
C MET A 165 3.89 -5.26 -2.48
N LEU A 166 3.22 -5.78 -1.44
CA LEU A 166 2.66 -7.14 -1.50
C LEU A 166 1.45 -7.23 -2.44
N ALA A 167 0.54 -6.26 -2.37
CA ALA A 167 -0.64 -6.25 -3.23
C ALA A 167 -0.26 -6.10 -4.69
N GLU A 168 0.65 -5.18 -5.00
CA GLU A 168 1.04 -4.86 -6.37
C GLU A 168 1.94 -5.94 -6.99
N SER A 169 2.86 -6.52 -6.21
CA SER A 169 3.69 -7.65 -6.66
C SER A 169 2.84 -8.90 -6.89
N LEU A 170 1.93 -9.23 -5.96
CA LEU A 170 0.99 -10.34 -6.16
C LEU A 170 0.08 -10.09 -7.36
N ARG A 171 -0.45 -8.87 -7.52
CA ARG A 171 -1.25 -8.51 -8.69
C ARG A 171 -0.48 -8.73 -9.99
N LYS A 172 0.74 -8.21 -10.08
CA LYS A 172 1.61 -8.35 -11.26
C LYS A 172 1.87 -9.82 -11.59
N LEU A 173 2.30 -10.62 -10.61
CA LEU A 173 2.56 -12.05 -10.81
C LEU A 173 1.30 -12.83 -11.25
N VAL A 174 0.13 -12.46 -10.73
CA VAL A 174 -1.15 -13.07 -11.13
C VAL A 174 -1.57 -12.66 -12.54
N LEU A 175 -1.43 -11.39 -12.90
CA LEU A 175 -1.76 -10.89 -14.24
C LEU A 175 -0.81 -11.42 -15.31
N GLU A 176 0.46 -11.59 -14.98
CA GLU A 176 1.48 -12.17 -15.87
C GLU A 176 1.43 -13.71 -15.90
N GLY A 177 0.52 -14.33 -15.14
CA GLY A 177 0.37 -15.79 -15.08
C GLY A 177 1.54 -16.52 -14.40
N GLN A 178 2.42 -15.79 -13.70
CA GLN A 178 3.59 -16.32 -13.00
C GLN A 178 3.26 -16.87 -11.61
N LEU A 179 2.09 -16.55 -11.06
CA LEU A 179 1.53 -17.17 -9.86
C LEU A 179 0.33 -18.04 -10.26
N GLY A 180 0.43 -19.34 -10.01
CA GLY A 180 -0.58 -20.31 -10.42
C GLY A 180 -1.91 -20.09 -9.70
N THR A 181 -3.02 -20.49 -10.35
CA THR A 181 -4.35 -20.48 -9.71
C THR A 181 -4.37 -21.33 -8.44
N ASP A 182 -3.60 -22.42 -8.43
CA ASP A 182 -3.49 -23.33 -7.29
C ASP A 182 -2.89 -22.65 -6.06
N ASP A 183 -1.79 -21.92 -6.24
CA ASP A 183 -1.10 -21.22 -5.15
C ASP A 183 -1.98 -20.11 -4.55
N ILE A 184 -2.73 -19.39 -5.40
CA ILE A 184 -3.65 -18.35 -4.96
C ILE A 184 -4.79 -18.96 -4.14
N ASP A 185 -5.40 -20.04 -4.63
CA ASP A 185 -6.51 -20.70 -3.96
C ASP A 185 -6.07 -21.31 -2.63
N GLU A 186 -4.86 -21.90 -2.55
CA GLU A 186 -4.28 -22.41 -1.30
C GLU A 186 -4.05 -21.28 -0.29
N ALA A 187 -3.47 -20.15 -0.73
CA ALA A 187 -3.30 -18.97 0.11
C ALA A 187 -4.66 -18.44 0.62
N TYR A 188 -5.67 -18.40 -0.25
CA TYR A 188 -7.04 -18.01 0.12
C TYR A 188 -7.65 -18.95 1.17
N ARG A 189 -7.54 -20.27 0.98
CA ARG A 189 -8.04 -21.28 1.93
C ARG A 189 -7.36 -21.15 3.29
N ALA A 190 -6.03 -21.02 3.32
CA ALA A 190 -5.27 -20.88 4.55
C ALA A 190 -5.66 -19.60 5.31
N LEU A 191 -5.71 -18.47 4.61
CA LEU A 191 -6.01 -17.16 5.19
C LEU A 191 -7.46 -17.07 5.68
N TYR A 192 -8.42 -17.32 4.79
CA TYR A 192 -9.84 -17.18 5.12
C TYR A 192 -10.37 -18.32 5.98
N GLY A 193 -9.81 -19.53 5.87
CA GLY A 193 -10.09 -20.61 6.83
C GLY A 193 -9.67 -20.23 8.24
N THR A 194 -8.50 -19.59 8.40
CA THR A 194 -8.09 -19.06 9.72
C THR A 194 -9.02 -17.94 10.20
N LEU A 195 -9.35 -16.98 9.33
CA LEU A 195 -10.25 -15.88 9.67
C LEU A 195 -11.66 -16.36 10.06
N LEU A 196 -12.20 -17.39 9.39
CA LEU A 196 -13.49 -17.98 9.74
C LEU A 196 -13.46 -18.65 11.12
N ARG A 197 -12.41 -19.39 11.45
CA ARG A 197 -12.26 -19.97 12.80
C ARG A 197 -12.19 -18.87 13.87
N LEU A 198 -11.48 -17.78 13.60
CA LEU A 198 -11.44 -16.63 14.50
C LEU A 198 -12.80 -15.94 14.60
N ALA A 199 -13.51 -15.78 13.48
CA ALA A 199 -14.83 -15.17 13.44
C ALA A 199 -15.85 -16.00 14.23
N CYS A 200 -15.85 -17.33 14.12
CA CYS A 200 -16.68 -18.19 14.97
C CYS A 200 -16.47 -17.88 16.46
N ALA A 201 -15.22 -17.67 16.89
CA ALA A 201 -14.90 -17.40 18.28
C ALA A 201 -15.17 -15.96 18.74
N ARG A 202 -15.15 -14.98 17.83
CA ARG A 202 -15.02 -13.54 18.19
C ARG A 202 -16.13 -12.65 17.65
N ALA A 203 -16.75 -13.02 16.53
CA ALA A 203 -17.70 -12.15 15.85
C ALA A 203 -18.98 -11.96 16.66
N SER A 204 -19.52 -10.75 16.67
CA SER A 204 -20.88 -10.51 17.17
C SER A 204 -21.93 -11.01 16.17
N ASP A 205 -23.16 -11.19 16.63
CA ASP A 205 -24.24 -11.63 15.73
C ASP A 205 -24.51 -10.60 14.63
N SER A 206 -24.37 -9.29 14.93
CA SER A 206 -24.48 -8.23 13.92
C SER A 206 -23.38 -8.29 12.85
N GLU A 207 -22.18 -8.76 13.22
CA GLU A 207 -21.10 -8.97 12.25
C GLU A 207 -21.39 -10.18 11.36
N VAL A 208 -22.02 -11.23 11.89
CA VAL A 208 -22.48 -12.38 11.10
C VAL A 208 -23.63 -11.97 10.17
N ASP A 209 -24.57 -11.14 10.64
CA ASP A 209 -25.63 -10.56 9.81
C ASP A 209 -25.06 -9.75 8.65
N ALA A 210 -23.97 -9.00 8.86
CA ALA A 210 -23.29 -8.25 7.81
C ALA A 210 -22.61 -9.15 6.75
N ILE A 211 -22.19 -10.36 7.13
CA ILE A 211 -21.68 -11.36 6.17
C ILE A 211 -22.86 -11.93 5.35
N GLU A 212 -24.00 -12.18 6.00
CA GLU A 212 -25.20 -12.67 5.31
C GLU A 212 -25.73 -11.67 4.30
N GLU A 213 -25.84 -10.40 4.68
CA GLU A 213 -26.23 -9.30 3.79
C GLU A 213 -25.31 -9.20 2.57
N ALA A 214 -24.00 -9.43 2.74
CA ALA A 214 -23.08 -9.47 1.62
C ALA A 214 -23.38 -10.64 0.66
N VAL A 215 -23.80 -11.80 1.17
CA VAL A 215 -24.26 -12.93 0.34
C VAL A 215 -25.56 -12.57 -0.39
N ASP A 216 -26.53 -11.98 0.30
CA ASP A 216 -27.80 -11.51 -0.29
C ASP A 216 -27.54 -10.57 -1.46
N GLN A 217 -26.63 -9.61 -1.30
CA GLN A 217 -26.26 -8.67 -2.35
C GLN A 217 -25.65 -9.37 -3.57
N ILE A 218 -24.81 -10.38 -3.38
CA ILE A 218 -24.24 -11.16 -4.50
C ILE A 218 -25.37 -11.88 -5.26
N GLU A 219 -26.29 -12.52 -4.53
CA GLU A 219 -27.38 -13.30 -5.10
C GLU A 219 -28.41 -12.42 -5.81
N GLN A 220 -28.60 -11.17 -5.39
CA GLN A 220 -29.50 -10.22 -6.04
C GLN A 220 -28.91 -9.63 -7.34
N ASN A 221 -27.61 -9.74 -7.57
CA ASN A 221 -26.90 -9.07 -8.68
C ASN A 221 -26.74 -9.91 -9.97
N GLN A 222 -27.69 -10.81 -10.28
CA GLN A 222 -27.52 -11.90 -11.27
C GLN A 222 -27.49 -11.53 -12.77
N GLY A 223 -27.50 -10.25 -13.18
CA GLY A 223 -27.42 -9.95 -14.61
C GLY A 223 -27.50 -8.49 -15.05
N GLU A 224 -28.12 -7.61 -14.25
CA GLU A 224 -28.38 -6.22 -14.70
C GLU A 224 -27.28 -5.23 -14.30
N LYS A 225 -26.45 -5.55 -13.29
CA LYS A 225 -25.43 -4.63 -12.78
C LYS A 225 -24.14 -4.69 -13.58
N ALA A 226 -23.52 -3.51 -13.71
CA ALA A 226 -22.22 -3.34 -14.36
C ALA A 226 -21.13 -4.18 -13.68
N LEU A 227 -20.16 -4.66 -14.47
CA LEU A 227 -19.06 -5.52 -14.01
C LEU A 227 -18.37 -5.04 -12.72
N PRO A 228 -18.01 -3.74 -12.54
CA PRO A 228 -17.39 -3.26 -11.31
C PRO A 228 -18.26 -3.46 -10.05
N GLN A 229 -19.57 -3.31 -10.17
CA GLN A 229 -20.50 -3.49 -9.05
C GLN A 229 -20.62 -4.96 -8.65
N ARG A 230 -20.56 -5.88 -9.61
CA ARG A 230 -20.55 -7.33 -9.33
C ARG A 230 -19.27 -7.75 -8.62
N ILE A 231 -18.12 -7.23 -9.07
CA ILE A 231 -16.81 -7.49 -8.44
C ILE A 231 -16.82 -6.98 -6.99
N GLU A 232 -17.35 -5.78 -6.74
CA GLU A 232 -17.40 -5.25 -5.37
C GLU A 232 -18.33 -6.05 -4.46
N ALA A 233 -19.50 -6.48 -4.95
CA ALA A 233 -20.39 -7.35 -4.19
C ALA A 233 -19.73 -8.70 -3.84
N MET A 234 -18.96 -9.29 -4.76
CA MET A 234 -18.23 -10.53 -4.47
C MET A 234 -17.08 -10.32 -3.47
N ALA A 235 -16.41 -9.16 -3.52
CA ALA A 235 -15.34 -8.80 -2.61
C ALA A 235 -15.83 -8.45 -1.19
N SER A 236 -17.07 -7.95 -1.06
CA SER A 236 -17.64 -7.56 0.24
C SER A 236 -17.80 -8.77 1.17
N PHE A 237 -18.22 -9.93 0.65
CA PHE A 237 -18.32 -11.18 1.41
C PHE A 237 -17.02 -11.54 2.15
N PHE A 238 -15.91 -11.53 1.41
CA PHE A 238 -14.59 -11.78 1.98
C PHE A 238 -14.14 -10.67 2.94
N SER A 239 -14.45 -9.42 2.63
CA SER A 239 -14.10 -8.28 3.49
C SER A 239 -14.82 -8.35 4.85
N SER A 240 -16.10 -8.73 4.86
CA SER A 240 -16.89 -8.92 6.08
C SER A 240 -16.36 -10.06 6.96
N ILE A 241 -15.96 -11.20 6.36
CA ILE A 241 -15.31 -12.31 7.10
C ILE A 241 -14.02 -11.84 7.76
N ALA A 242 -13.19 -11.08 7.04
CA ALA A 242 -11.92 -10.60 7.58
C ALA A 242 -12.12 -9.68 8.79
N LEU A 243 -13.10 -8.77 8.71
CA LEU A 243 -13.46 -7.90 9.83
C LEU A 243 -13.90 -8.70 11.05
N ALA A 244 -14.82 -9.64 10.87
CA ALA A 244 -15.37 -10.50 11.92
C ALA A 244 -14.32 -11.36 12.64
N GLY A 245 -13.16 -11.62 12.01
CA GLY A 245 -12.05 -12.35 12.62
C GLY A 245 -11.29 -11.60 13.71
N HIS A 246 -11.47 -10.28 13.85
CA HIS A 246 -10.80 -9.42 14.86
C HIS A 246 -9.29 -9.69 14.99
N ASN A 247 -8.59 -9.74 13.85
CA ASN A 247 -7.14 -9.89 13.78
C ASN A 247 -6.58 -8.91 12.74
N GLU A 248 -5.95 -7.83 13.19
CA GLU A 248 -5.51 -6.74 12.31
C GLU A 248 -4.48 -7.18 11.26
N ALA A 249 -3.56 -8.10 11.63
CA ALA A 249 -2.54 -8.59 10.71
C ALA A 249 -3.17 -9.43 9.59
N LEU A 250 -4.04 -10.38 9.93
CA LEU A 250 -4.75 -11.20 8.94
C LEU A 250 -5.73 -10.37 8.11
N GLN A 251 -6.36 -9.33 8.69
CA GLN A 251 -7.19 -8.38 7.94
C GLN A 251 -6.39 -7.64 6.87
N LEU A 252 -5.16 -7.22 7.17
CA LEU A 252 -4.30 -6.55 6.20
C LEU A 252 -3.93 -7.48 5.04
N MET A 253 -3.61 -8.74 5.35
CA MET A 253 -3.35 -9.78 4.34
C MET A 253 -4.61 -10.06 3.50
N ALA A 254 -5.78 -10.13 4.14
CA ALA A 254 -7.06 -10.39 3.46
C ALA A 254 -7.46 -9.25 2.52
N ARG A 255 -7.24 -8.00 2.92
CA ARG A 255 -7.43 -6.83 2.05
C ARG A 255 -6.54 -6.91 0.81
N THR A 256 -5.30 -7.31 0.99
CA THR A 256 -4.34 -7.50 -0.10
C THR A 256 -4.82 -8.57 -1.06
N MET A 257 -5.15 -9.76 -0.57
CA MET A 257 -5.65 -10.86 -1.39
C MET A 257 -6.95 -10.49 -2.12
N THR A 258 -7.91 -9.87 -1.41
CA THR A 258 -9.17 -9.40 -2.01
C THR A 258 -8.93 -8.43 -3.15
N ALA A 259 -7.94 -7.54 -3.00
CA ALA A 259 -7.60 -6.58 -4.04
C ALA A 259 -6.95 -7.25 -5.27
N VAL A 260 -6.18 -8.33 -5.08
CA VAL A 260 -5.66 -9.17 -6.18
C VAL A 260 -6.81 -9.89 -6.89
N LEU A 261 -7.76 -10.46 -6.13
CA LEU A 261 -8.91 -11.17 -6.69
C LEU A 261 -9.81 -10.26 -7.51
N ARG A 262 -10.12 -9.04 -7.03
CA ARG A 262 -10.92 -8.05 -7.78
C ARG A 262 -10.33 -7.79 -9.16
N GLU A 263 -9.02 -7.59 -9.23
CA GLU A 263 -8.31 -7.27 -10.46
C GLU A 263 -8.25 -8.47 -11.41
N ARG A 264 -8.00 -9.67 -10.86
CA ARG A 264 -8.08 -10.92 -11.61
C ARG A 264 -9.46 -11.15 -12.21
N MET A 265 -10.53 -10.85 -11.48
CA MET A 265 -11.91 -10.95 -11.98
C MET A 265 -12.28 -9.87 -13.01
N ALA A 266 -11.56 -8.75 -13.01
CA ALA A 266 -11.74 -7.69 -14.01
C ALA A 266 -11.02 -8.00 -15.33
N LEU A 267 -9.85 -8.64 -15.25
CA LEU A 267 -8.90 -8.71 -16.37
C LEU A 267 -8.60 -10.13 -16.89
N VAL A 268 -8.78 -11.17 -16.06
CA VAL A 268 -8.27 -12.52 -16.34
C VAL A 268 -9.38 -13.59 -16.30
N ILE A 269 -10.25 -13.57 -15.30
CA ILE A 269 -11.36 -14.52 -15.17
C ILE A 269 -12.68 -13.81 -15.42
N PRO A 270 -13.57 -14.36 -16.26
CA PRO A 270 -14.91 -13.79 -16.44
C PRO A 270 -15.72 -13.79 -15.14
N ALA A 271 -16.07 -12.59 -14.63
CA ALA A 271 -16.90 -12.43 -13.43
C ALA A 271 -18.40 -12.56 -13.74
N HIS A 272 -18.80 -13.72 -14.27
CA HIS A 272 -20.19 -14.06 -14.49
C HIS A 272 -20.87 -14.50 -13.18
N PRO A 273 -22.17 -14.19 -13.01
CA PRO A 273 -22.96 -14.77 -11.94
C PRO A 273 -22.90 -16.31 -12.01
N ARG A 274 -22.64 -16.93 -10.86
CA ARG A 274 -22.55 -18.39 -10.72
C ARG A 274 -23.55 -18.86 -9.67
N PRO A 275 -24.85 -19.04 -10.06
CA PRO A 275 -25.89 -19.45 -9.12
C PRO A 275 -25.61 -20.82 -8.48
N ASP A 276 -24.87 -21.68 -9.17
CA ASP A 276 -24.45 -23.00 -8.71
C ASP A 276 -23.61 -22.96 -7.43
N VAL A 277 -22.90 -21.86 -7.15
CA VAL A 277 -22.07 -21.71 -5.94
C VAL A 277 -22.74 -20.89 -4.83
N PHE A 278 -23.93 -20.34 -5.04
CA PHE A 278 -24.65 -19.55 -4.02
C PHE A 278 -24.98 -20.36 -2.75
N PRO A 279 -25.48 -21.62 -2.85
CA PRO A 279 -25.74 -22.43 -1.66
C PRO A 279 -24.49 -22.67 -0.80
N LEU A 280 -23.29 -22.69 -1.42
CA LEU A 280 -22.03 -22.89 -0.70
C LEU A 280 -21.64 -21.64 0.12
N ARG A 281 -21.89 -20.42 -0.38
CA ARG A 281 -21.71 -19.19 0.41
C ARG A 281 -22.68 -19.13 1.59
N ARG A 282 -23.94 -19.50 1.37
CA ARG A 282 -24.95 -19.60 2.45
C ARG A 282 -24.54 -20.61 3.52
N LYS A 283 -24.00 -21.76 3.10
CA LYS A 283 -23.48 -22.78 4.02
C LYS A 283 -22.37 -22.24 4.93
N VAL A 284 -21.49 -21.34 4.44
CA VAL A 284 -20.49 -20.67 5.30
C VAL A 284 -21.16 -19.84 6.40
N VAL A 285 -22.17 -19.03 6.04
CA VAL A 285 -22.91 -18.18 6.99
C VAL A 285 -23.66 -19.03 8.02
N GLU A 286 -24.32 -20.10 7.58
CA GLU A 286 -25.03 -21.04 8.46
C GLU A 286 -24.08 -21.63 9.52
N ARG A 287 -22.88 -22.03 9.09
CA ARG A 287 -21.85 -22.59 9.99
C ARG A 287 -21.27 -21.54 10.95
N LEU A 288 -21.09 -20.31 10.49
CA LEU A 288 -20.71 -19.18 11.35
C LEU A 288 -21.77 -18.91 12.43
N ARG A 289 -23.06 -18.88 12.06
CA ARG A 289 -24.18 -18.72 13.02
C ARG A 289 -24.21 -19.87 14.03
N ALA A 290 -23.94 -21.10 13.57
CA ALA A 290 -23.82 -22.27 14.44
C ALA A 290 -22.52 -22.31 15.27
N ARG A 291 -21.61 -21.34 15.09
CA ARG A 291 -20.28 -21.28 15.72
C ARG A 291 -19.43 -22.54 15.44
N ASP A 292 -19.68 -23.19 14.31
CA ASP A 292 -18.99 -24.39 13.83
C ASP A 292 -17.77 -23.98 13.00
N ALA A 293 -16.64 -23.81 13.68
CA ALA A 293 -15.41 -23.29 13.09
C ALA A 293 -14.86 -24.15 11.94
N ASP A 294 -14.83 -25.47 12.12
CA ASP A 294 -14.33 -26.39 11.10
C ASP A 294 -15.35 -26.60 9.98
N GLY A 295 -16.64 -26.61 10.29
CA GLY A 295 -17.69 -26.63 9.28
C GLY A 295 -17.71 -25.36 8.41
N ALA A 296 -17.45 -24.19 8.98
CA ALA A 296 -17.35 -22.94 8.22
C ALA A 296 -16.15 -22.93 7.29
N ALA A 297 -14.98 -23.34 7.79
CA ALA A 297 -13.77 -23.47 6.96
C ALA A 297 -13.93 -24.54 5.87
N GLY A 298 -14.57 -25.68 6.16
CA GLY A 298 -14.86 -26.72 5.18
C GLY A 298 -15.87 -26.29 4.11
N ALA A 299 -16.89 -25.52 4.48
CA ALA A 299 -17.83 -24.95 3.50
C ALA A 299 -17.15 -23.94 2.55
N LEU A 300 -16.20 -23.15 3.06
CA LEU A 300 -15.38 -22.28 2.22
C LEU A 300 -14.48 -23.09 1.27
N ASP A 301 -13.94 -24.20 1.75
CA ASP A 301 -13.12 -25.10 0.95
C ASP A 301 -13.90 -25.69 -0.24
N GLU A 302 -15.11 -26.20 0.02
CA GLU A 302 -16.03 -26.66 -1.03
C GLU A 302 -16.37 -25.53 -2.02
N PHE A 303 -16.62 -24.32 -1.52
CA PHE A 303 -16.92 -23.15 -2.34
C PHE A 303 -15.78 -22.78 -3.32
N ILE A 304 -14.54 -22.69 -2.83
CA ILE A 304 -13.38 -22.37 -3.69
C ILE A 304 -13.15 -23.48 -4.73
N THR A 305 -13.37 -24.74 -4.37
CA THR A 305 -13.26 -25.87 -5.31
C THR A 305 -14.31 -25.78 -6.43
N ALA A 306 -15.55 -25.44 -6.10
CA ALA A 306 -16.63 -25.29 -7.08
C ALA A 306 -16.42 -24.09 -8.03
N LEU A 307 -15.81 -23.00 -7.55
CA LEU A 307 -15.41 -21.88 -8.40
C LEU A 307 -14.44 -22.33 -9.50
N ARG A 308 -13.46 -23.18 -9.16
CA ARG A 308 -12.46 -23.71 -10.10
C ARG A 308 -13.05 -24.67 -11.13
N ALA A 309 -13.94 -25.57 -10.70
CA ALA A 309 -14.54 -26.57 -11.58
C ALA A 309 -15.31 -25.96 -12.76
N GLY A 310 -15.89 -24.76 -12.59
CA GLY A 310 -16.56 -24.05 -13.68
C GLY A 310 -15.66 -23.13 -14.52
N ALA A 311 -14.41 -22.86 -14.09
CA ALA A 311 -13.46 -22.02 -14.84
C ALA A 311 -12.68 -22.80 -15.91
N THR A 312 -12.71 -24.14 -15.85
CA THR A 312 -11.97 -25.06 -16.76
C THR A 312 -12.79 -25.53 -17.96
N VAL A 313 -14.08 -25.21 -18.02
CA VAL A 313 -15.01 -25.69 -19.06
C VAL A 313 -15.16 -24.68 -20.22
N GLU A 314 -14.63 -23.47 -20.08
CA GLU A 314 -14.73 -22.40 -21.10
C GLU A 314 -13.38 -21.98 -21.72
N SER A 315 -12.30 -22.74 -21.48
CA SER A 315 -10.97 -22.50 -22.09
C SER A 315 -10.79 -23.23 -23.42
#